data_AF-A0A447P2M2-F1
#
_entry.id   AF-A0A447P2M2-F1
#
_cell.length_a   1.000
_cell.length_b   1.000
_cell.length_c   1.000
_cell.angle_alpha   90.00
_cell.angle_beta   90.00
_cell.angle_gamma   90.00
#
_symmetry.space_group_name_H-M   'P 1'
#
loop_
_entity.id
_entity.type
_entity.pdbx_description
1 polymer ?
#
loop_
_entity_poly.entity_id
_entity_poly.type
_entity_poly.pdbx_seq_one_letter_code
_entity_poly.pdbx_strand_id
1 'polypeptide(L)'
;MQLDEELRHEVTPKNILMIGPTGVGKTEIARRLAKLANAPFIKVEATKFTEVGYVGKEVDSIIRDLTDAAVKMVRVQAIEKNRYRAEELAEERILDVLIPPAKNNWGQAEQQQEPSAARQTFRKKLREGQLDDKEIEINLAAAPMGVEIMAPPGMEEMTSQLQSMFQNLGGQKQKPRKLKIKDAMKLLVEEEAAKLVNPEELKQDAIDAVEQHGIGVYR
;
A
#
# COMPACT_ATOMS: atom_id res chain seq x y z
N MET A 1 16.55 19.13 -24.36
CA MET A 1 15.93 20.47 -24.44
C MET A 1 14.61 20.40 -23.70
N GLN A 2 14.51 21.05 -22.55
CA GLN A 2 13.24 21.20 -21.84
C GLN A 2 12.59 22.50 -22.34
N LEU A 3 11.30 22.43 -22.65
CA LEU A 3 10.49 23.60 -23.01
C LEU A 3 10.32 24.50 -21.78
N ASP A 4 10.20 25.82 -22.04
CA ASP A 4 9.76 26.79 -21.04
C ASP A 4 8.39 26.41 -20.48
N GLU A 5 8.17 26.75 -19.21
CA GLU A 5 7.03 26.29 -18.41
C GLU A 5 5.68 26.69 -19.02
N GLU A 6 5.59 27.90 -19.59
CA GLU A 6 4.39 28.39 -20.29
C GLU A 6 4.05 27.56 -21.54
N LEU A 7 5.06 27.09 -22.28
CA LEU A 7 4.87 26.33 -23.52
C LEU A 7 4.57 24.84 -23.27
N ARG A 8 4.82 24.31 -22.07
CA ARG A 8 4.56 22.91 -21.77
C ARG A 8 3.08 22.55 -21.82
N HIS A 9 2.21 23.46 -21.40
CA HIS A 9 0.75 23.23 -21.39
C HIS A 9 0.14 23.19 -22.79
N GLU A 10 0.80 23.80 -23.79
CA GLU A 10 0.31 23.79 -25.18
C GLU A 10 0.65 22.49 -25.92
N VAL A 11 1.58 21.68 -25.40
CA VAL A 11 2.00 20.42 -26.02
C VAL A 11 1.17 19.27 -25.47
N THR A 12 0.29 18.73 -26.31
CA THR A 12 -0.51 17.56 -25.96
C THR A 12 0.24 16.24 -26.22
N PRO A 13 -0.05 15.18 -25.44
CA PRO A 13 0.49 13.85 -25.70
C PRO A 13 0.14 13.36 -27.12
N LYS A 14 1.14 12.80 -27.82
CA LYS A 14 0.94 12.18 -29.14
C LYS A 14 0.43 10.75 -28.98
N ASN A 15 -0.89 10.58 -29.07
CA ASN A 15 -1.54 9.28 -28.97
C ASN A 15 -1.09 8.34 -30.11
N ILE A 16 -0.99 7.04 -29.80
CA ILE A 16 -0.51 6.00 -30.74
C ILE A 16 -1.66 5.06 -31.10
N LEU A 17 -1.89 4.86 -32.40
CA LEU A 17 -2.80 3.84 -32.93
C LEU A 17 -1.99 2.63 -33.42
N MET A 18 -2.16 1.48 -32.77
CA MET A 18 -1.50 0.23 -33.17
C MET A 18 -2.42 -0.64 -34.04
N ILE A 19 -2.03 -0.89 -35.30
CA ILE A 19 -2.79 -1.73 -36.25
C ILE A 19 -2.06 -3.06 -36.45
N GLY A 20 -2.78 -4.17 -36.35
CA GLY A 20 -2.26 -5.51 -36.60
C GLY A 20 -3.19 -6.62 -36.11
N PRO A 21 -2.96 -7.90 -36.45
CA PRO A 21 -3.81 -9.00 -36.03
C PRO A 21 -3.80 -9.21 -34.51
N THR A 22 -4.73 -10.00 -33.98
CA THR A 22 -4.72 -10.37 -32.55
C THR A 22 -3.48 -11.21 -32.23
N GLY A 23 -3.03 -11.19 -30.98
CA GLY A 23 -1.90 -12.01 -30.54
C GLY A 23 -0.49 -11.51 -30.88
N VAL A 24 -0.33 -10.47 -31.71
CA VAL A 24 1.01 -9.91 -32.07
C VAL A 24 1.68 -9.07 -30.97
N GLY A 25 1.12 -9.05 -29.75
CA GLY A 25 1.75 -8.37 -28.61
C GLY A 25 1.46 -6.88 -28.46
N LYS A 26 0.52 -6.27 -29.19
CA LYS A 26 0.16 -4.83 -29.06
C LYS A 26 -0.05 -4.38 -27.60
N THR A 27 -0.84 -5.14 -26.85
CA THR A 27 -1.10 -4.84 -25.43
C THR A 27 0.13 -5.07 -24.55
N GLU A 28 0.99 -6.02 -24.88
CA GLU A 28 2.23 -6.26 -24.13
C GLU A 28 3.27 -5.16 -24.35
N ILE A 29 3.36 -4.62 -25.56
CA ILE A 29 4.24 -3.46 -25.84
C ILE A 29 3.86 -2.29 -24.92
N ALA A 30 2.57 -1.95 -24.86
CA ALA A 30 2.10 -0.86 -24.01
C ALA A 30 2.27 -1.17 -22.51
N ARG A 31 1.97 -2.40 -22.07
CA ARG A 31 2.19 -2.82 -20.67
C ARG A 31 3.66 -2.70 -20.27
N ARG A 32 4.58 -3.14 -21.13
CA ARG A 32 6.02 -3.09 -20.87
C ARG A 32 6.53 -1.66 -20.87
N LEU A 33 6.04 -0.81 -21.77
CA LEU A 33 6.34 0.61 -21.78
C LEU A 33 5.93 1.28 -20.47
N ALA A 34 4.70 1.02 -19.99
CA ALA A 34 4.23 1.59 -18.73
C ALA A 34 5.05 1.13 -17.53
N LYS A 35 5.40 -0.16 -17.46
CA LYS A 35 6.31 -0.66 -16.41
C LYS A 35 7.70 -0.03 -16.46
N LEU A 36 8.26 0.16 -17.65
CA LEU A 36 9.59 0.75 -17.83
C LEU A 36 9.61 2.25 -17.45
N ALA A 37 8.51 2.95 -17.74
CA ALA A 37 8.33 4.35 -17.38
C ALA A 37 7.85 4.57 -15.93
N ASN A 38 7.61 3.50 -15.15
CA ASN A 38 6.95 3.56 -13.83
C ASN A 38 5.63 4.36 -13.88
N ALA A 39 4.83 4.12 -14.92
CA ALA A 39 3.59 4.81 -15.22
C ALA A 39 2.36 4.00 -14.77
N PRO A 40 1.30 4.64 -14.24
CA PRO A 40 0.00 4.00 -14.04
C PRO A 40 -0.55 3.46 -15.37
N PHE A 41 -1.13 2.25 -15.35
CA PHE A 41 -1.56 1.56 -16.56
C PHE A 41 -2.95 0.96 -16.44
N ILE A 42 -3.81 1.23 -17.44
CA ILE A 42 -5.14 0.63 -17.56
C ILE A 42 -5.35 0.02 -18.95
N LYS A 43 -5.98 -1.16 -19.01
CA LYS A 43 -6.45 -1.79 -20.25
C LYS A 43 -7.97 -1.75 -20.27
N VAL A 44 -8.54 -1.15 -21.30
CA VAL A 44 -9.98 -1.00 -21.49
C VAL A 44 -10.40 -1.59 -22.83
N GLU A 45 -11.60 -2.17 -22.88
CA GLU A 45 -12.21 -2.66 -24.12
C GLU A 45 -13.33 -1.70 -24.51
N ALA A 46 -13.26 -1.15 -25.72
CA ALA A 46 -14.13 -0.07 -26.18
C ALA A 46 -15.61 -0.49 -26.27
N THR A 47 -15.86 -1.78 -26.53
CA THR A 47 -17.22 -2.34 -26.62
C THR A 47 -17.99 -2.27 -25.30
N LYS A 48 -17.30 -2.14 -24.16
CA LYS A 48 -17.91 -2.04 -22.83
C LYS A 48 -18.77 -0.78 -22.66
N PHE A 49 -18.59 0.24 -23.49
CA PHE A 49 -19.32 1.51 -23.42
C PHE A 49 -20.41 1.63 -24.49
N THR A 50 -20.53 0.63 -25.38
CA THR A 50 -21.48 0.64 -26.50
C THR A 50 -22.56 -0.44 -26.37
N GLU A 51 -22.47 -1.34 -25.38
CA GLU A 51 -23.47 -2.39 -25.16
C GLU A 51 -24.78 -1.79 -24.63
N VAL A 52 -25.77 -1.75 -25.53
CA VAL A 52 -27.13 -1.26 -25.28
C VAL A 52 -27.85 -2.23 -24.33
N GLY A 53 -28.18 -1.82 -23.10
CA GLY A 53 -29.17 -2.56 -22.30
C GLY A 53 -29.01 -2.60 -20.79
N TYR A 54 -27.93 -2.08 -20.22
CA TYR A 54 -27.84 -1.87 -18.77
C TYR A 54 -27.26 -0.47 -18.53
N VAL A 55 -27.54 0.13 -17.39
CA VAL A 55 -26.90 1.39 -16.96
C VAL A 55 -25.39 1.12 -16.94
N GLY A 56 -24.72 1.42 -18.05
CA GLY A 56 -23.36 0.97 -18.32
C GLY A 56 -22.34 1.69 -17.45
N LYS A 57 -21.14 1.12 -17.34
CA LYS A 57 -20.01 1.83 -16.73
C LYS A 57 -19.77 3.13 -17.50
N GLU A 58 -19.71 4.25 -16.79
CA GLU A 58 -19.42 5.57 -17.36
C GLU A 58 -18.00 5.60 -17.97
N VAL A 59 -17.77 6.38 -19.02
CA VAL A 59 -16.42 6.56 -19.61
C VAL A 59 -15.42 7.05 -18.56
N ASP A 60 -15.90 7.84 -17.60
CA ASP A 60 -15.15 8.32 -16.44
C ASP A 60 -14.60 7.20 -15.55
N SER A 61 -15.20 6.01 -15.59
CA SER A 61 -14.70 4.85 -14.85
C SER A 61 -13.29 4.46 -15.27
N ILE A 62 -12.88 4.77 -16.52
CA ILE A 62 -11.53 4.51 -17.01
C ILE A 62 -10.49 5.30 -16.22
N ILE A 63 -10.79 6.57 -15.94
CA ILE A 63 -9.90 7.44 -15.18
C ILE A 63 -9.92 7.04 -13.70
N ARG A 64 -11.09 6.67 -13.15
CA ARG A 64 -11.18 6.16 -11.76
C ARG A 64 -10.32 4.89 -11.59
N ASP A 65 -10.45 3.91 -12.48
CA ASP A 65 -9.67 2.67 -12.44
C ASP A 65 -8.16 2.93 -12.60
N LEU A 66 -7.78 3.92 -13.45
CA LEU A 66 -6.38 4.33 -13.62
C LEU A 66 -5.82 4.99 -12.36
N THR A 67 -6.61 5.83 -11.69
CA THR A 67 -6.24 6.46 -10.41
C THR A 67 -6.08 5.43 -9.31
N ASP A 68 -6.96 4.43 -9.21
CA ASP A 68 -6.82 3.35 -8.24
C ASP A 68 -5.53 2.55 -8.47
N ALA A 69 -5.19 2.30 -9.75
CA ALA A 69 -3.93 1.66 -10.11
C ALA A 69 -2.71 2.52 -9.72
N ALA A 70 -2.80 3.85 -9.87
CA ALA A 70 -1.76 4.79 -9.46
C ALA A 70 -1.58 4.80 -7.93
N VAL A 71 -2.67 4.91 -7.16
CA VAL A 71 -2.67 4.85 -5.69
C VAL A 71 -1.96 3.59 -5.20
N LYS A 72 -2.27 2.43 -5.81
CA LYS A 72 -1.59 1.17 -5.49
C LYS A 72 -0.10 1.22 -5.81
N MET A 73 0.27 1.77 -6.97
CA MET A 73 1.65 1.88 -7.41
C MET A 73 2.47 2.77 -6.45
N VAL A 74 2.00 3.99 -6.17
CA VAL A 74 2.70 4.93 -5.28
C VAL A 74 2.78 4.41 -3.85
N ARG A 75 1.74 3.69 -3.38
CA ARG A 75 1.75 3.05 -2.05
C ARG A 75 2.87 2.02 -1.92
N VAL A 76 3.03 1.15 -2.92
CA VAL A 76 4.10 0.14 -2.92
C VAL A 76 5.47 0.82 -2.94
N GLN A 77 5.64 1.86 -3.75
CA GLN A 77 6.89 2.62 -3.80
C GLN A 77 7.20 3.32 -2.46
N ALA A 78 6.20 3.91 -1.81
CA ALA A 78 6.36 4.55 -0.50
C ALA A 78 6.73 3.53 0.59
N ILE A 79 6.10 2.36 0.59
CA ILE A 79 6.42 1.25 1.50
C ILE A 79 7.86 0.80 1.31
N GLU A 80 8.31 0.58 0.06
CA GLU A 80 9.70 0.17 -0.21
C GLU A 80 10.71 1.26 0.17
N LYS A 81 10.41 2.55 -0.09
CA LYS A 81 11.24 3.68 0.37
C LYS A 81 11.39 3.71 1.89
N ASN A 82 10.31 3.40 2.62
CA ASN A 82 10.27 3.42 4.08
C ASN A 82 10.67 2.09 4.73
N ARG A 83 10.99 1.07 3.95
CA ARG A 83 11.22 -0.29 4.43
C ARG A 83 12.33 -0.38 5.48
N TYR A 84 13.46 0.28 5.25
CA TYR A 84 14.57 0.29 6.22
C TYR A 84 14.16 0.86 7.57
N ARG A 85 13.38 1.95 7.56
CA ARG A 85 12.89 2.58 8.79
C ARG A 85 11.81 1.73 9.47
N ALA A 86 10.96 1.06 8.68
CA ALA A 86 9.98 0.12 9.19
C ALA A 86 10.64 -1.11 9.84
N GLU A 87 11.72 -1.64 9.25
CA GLU A 87 12.53 -2.72 9.81
C GLU A 87 13.16 -2.32 11.15
N GLU A 88 13.71 -1.12 11.25
CA GLU A 88 14.27 -0.62 12.52
C GLU A 88 13.21 -0.48 13.63
N LEU A 89 12.02 0.05 13.30
CA LEU A 89 10.92 0.16 14.26
C LEU A 89 10.35 -1.20 14.67
N ALA A 90 10.25 -2.14 13.72
CA ALA A 90 9.84 -3.50 13.99
C ALA A 90 10.83 -4.23 14.91
N GLU A 91 12.14 -4.06 14.69
CA GLU A 91 13.20 -4.56 15.58
C GLU A 91 13.01 -4.00 17.00
N GLU A 92 12.78 -2.70 17.16
CA GLU A 92 12.60 -2.08 18.48
C GLU A 92 11.39 -2.64 19.22
N ARG A 93 10.27 -2.87 18.54
CA ARG A 93 9.08 -3.52 19.15
C ARG A 93 9.37 -4.95 19.61
N ILE A 94 10.17 -5.72 18.87
CA ILE A 94 10.59 -7.06 19.29
C ILE A 94 11.50 -6.98 20.52
N LEU A 95 12.44 -6.02 20.52
CA LEU A 95 13.34 -5.82 21.65
C LEU A 95 12.60 -5.40 22.92
N ASP A 96 11.53 -4.62 22.83
CA ASP A 96 10.70 -4.25 23.99
C ASP A 96 10.00 -5.44 24.64
N VAL A 97 9.66 -6.47 23.86
CA VAL A 97 9.08 -7.72 24.38
C VAL A 97 10.15 -8.59 25.02
N LEU A 98 11.34 -8.65 24.43
CA LEU A 98 12.44 -9.48 24.93
C LEU A 98 13.14 -8.86 26.15
N ILE A 99 13.25 -7.54 26.19
CA ILE A 99 13.91 -6.77 27.24
C ILE A 99 13.00 -5.59 27.58
N PRO A 100 11.98 -5.81 28.44
CA PRO A 100 11.08 -4.76 28.84
C PRO A 100 11.86 -3.57 29.42
N PRO A 101 11.59 -2.32 29.02
CA PRO A 101 12.22 -1.16 29.62
C PRO A 101 11.89 -1.13 31.12
N ALA A 102 12.85 -0.64 31.92
CA ALA A 102 12.62 -0.40 33.34
C ALA A 102 11.37 0.50 33.48
N LYS A 103 10.49 0.15 34.42
CA LYS A 103 9.31 0.97 34.73
C LYS A 103 9.61 1.77 35.98
N ASN A 104 9.33 3.07 35.97
CA ASN A 104 9.42 3.93 37.15
C ASN A 104 8.42 3.43 38.21
N ASN A 105 8.53 3.94 39.44
CA ASN A 105 7.62 3.63 40.55
C ASN A 105 6.12 3.85 40.26
N TRP A 106 5.77 4.60 39.21
CA TRP A 106 4.39 4.81 38.74
C TRP A 106 3.94 3.86 37.62
N GLY A 107 4.71 2.81 37.32
CA GLY A 107 4.40 1.83 36.28
C GLY A 107 4.54 2.34 34.84
N GLN A 108 5.01 3.57 34.65
CA GLN A 108 5.33 4.15 33.36
C GLN A 108 6.69 3.63 32.90
N ALA A 109 6.85 3.37 31.60
CA ALA A 109 8.14 3.02 31.03
C ALA A 109 9.12 4.20 31.19
N GLU A 110 10.24 3.96 31.85
CA GLU A 110 11.31 4.93 32.02
C GLU A 110 11.95 5.12 30.64
N GLN A 111 11.85 6.33 30.08
CA GLN A 111 12.59 6.68 28.86
C GLN A 111 14.08 6.74 29.22
N GLN A 112 14.74 5.59 29.24
CA GLN A 112 16.20 5.53 29.29
C GLN A 112 16.71 6.12 27.97
N GLN A 113 17.41 7.26 28.07
CA GLN A 113 17.96 7.99 26.93
C GLN A 113 19.06 7.21 26.17
N GLU A 114 19.60 6.13 26.75
CA GLU A 114 20.57 5.25 26.09
C GLU A 114 20.12 3.78 26.05
N PRO A 115 20.31 3.11 24.90
CA PRO A 115 20.08 1.67 24.79
C PRO A 115 21.08 0.93 25.69
N SER A 116 20.56 0.18 26.67
CA SER A 116 21.40 -0.65 27.54
C SER A 116 22.31 -1.58 26.72
N ALA A 117 23.50 -1.91 27.25
CA ALA A 117 24.42 -2.85 26.61
C ALA A 117 23.73 -4.19 26.25
N ALA A 118 22.77 -4.63 27.07
CA ALA A 118 21.93 -5.78 26.78
C ALA A 118 21.10 -5.57 25.50
N ARG A 119 20.42 -4.44 25.32
CA ARG A 119 19.62 -4.13 24.12
C ARG A 119 20.47 -4.16 22.84
N GLN A 120 21.69 -3.63 22.89
CA GLN A 120 22.62 -3.67 21.75
C GLN A 120 23.04 -5.11 21.38
N THR A 121 23.35 -5.95 22.37
CA THR A 121 23.72 -7.35 22.11
C THR A 121 22.56 -8.15 21.53
N PHE A 122 21.33 -7.95 22.01
CA PHE A 122 20.15 -8.63 21.49
C PHE A 122 19.77 -8.14 20.09
N ARG A 123 19.92 -6.85 19.80
CA ARG A 123 19.76 -6.30 18.44
C ARG A 123 20.71 -6.99 17.46
N LYS A 124 21.99 -7.16 17.84
CA LYS A 124 22.96 -7.88 17.01
C LYS A 124 22.54 -9.33 16.77
N LYS A 125 22.14 -10.05 17.82
CA LYS A 125 21.65 -11.44 17.71
C LYS A 125 20.39 -11.59 16.86
N LEU A 126 19.49 -10.59 16.90
CA LEU A 126 18.28 -10.55 16.09
C LEU A 126 18.63 -10.40 14.59
N ARG A 127 19.54 -9.47 14.26
CA ARG A 127 20.03 -9.28 12.88
C ARG A 127 20.82 -10.47 12.34
N GLU A 128 21.51 -11.19 13.22
CA GLU A 128 22.22 -12.43 12.89
C GLU A 128 21.28 -13.65 12.76
N GLY A 129 19.97 -13.50 12.98
CA GLY A 129 18.98 -14.56 12.83
C GLY A 129 19.01 -15.63 13.94
N GLN A 130 19.74 -15.39 15.03
CA GLN A 130 19.91 -16.37 16.11
C GLN A 130 18.67 -16.54 16.99
N LEU A 131 17.68 -15.65 16.84
CA LEU A 131 16.47 -15.61 17.66
C LEU A 131 15.21 -15.99 16.86
N ASP A 132 15.32 -16.24 15.56
CA ASP A 132 14.20 -16.43 14.63
C ASP A 132 13.18 -17.49 15.09
N ASP A 133 13.66 -18.58 15.68
CA ASP A 133 12.83 -19.71 16.13
C ASP A 133 12.20 -19.52 17.50
N LYS A 134 12.58 -18.48 18.25
CA LYS A 134 11.96 -18.22 19.56
C LYS A 134 10.55 -17.70 19.38
N GLU A 135 9.67 -18.13 20.27
CA GLU A 135 8.30 -17.64 20.32
C GLU A 135 8.22 -16.37 21.19
N ILE A 136 7.55 -15.36 20.69
CA ILE A 136 7.23 -14.13 21.41
C ILE A 136 5.73 -13.86 21.34
N GLU A 137 5.23 -13.14 22.33
CA GLU A 137 3.85 -12.64 22.33
C GLU A 137 3.87 -11.15 21.97
N ILE A 138 3.24 -10.82 20.84
CA ILE A 138 3.16 -9.43 20.35
C ILE A 138 1.71 -9.04 20.13
N ASN A 139 1.41 -7.77 20.44
CA ASN A 139 0.13 -7.16 20.12
C ASN A 139 0.16 -6.76 18.64
N LEU A 140 -0.61 -7.46 17.82
CA LEU A 140 -0.78 -7.14 16.41
C LEU A 140 -2.17 -6.58 16.17
N ALA A 141 -2.30 -5.71 15.17
CA ALA A 141 -3.60 -5.29 14.68
C ALA A 141 -4.41 -6.53 14.28
N ALA A 142 -5.55 -6.76 14.94
CA ALA A 142 -6.46 -7.82 14.53
C ALA A 142 -7.38 -7.28 13.45
N ALA A 143 -7.50 -7.99 12.33
CA ALA A 143 -8.60 -7.77 11.41
C ALA A 143 -9.92 -7.90 12.21
N PRO A 144 -10.78 -6.89 12.21
CA PRO A 144 -12.04 -6.98 12.93
C PRO A 144 -12.84 -8.15 12.34
N MET A 145 -13.45 -8.95 13.23
CA MET A 145 -14.40 -9.98 12.83
C MET A 145 -15.47 -9.30 11.98
N GLY A 146 -15.48 -9.60 10.69
CA GLY A 146 -16.46 -9.05 9.75
C GLY A 146 -17.84 -9.52 10.16
N VAL A 147 -18.74 -8.59 10.44
CA VAL A 147 -20.17 -8.90 10.39
C VAL A 147 -20.47 -9.06 8.90
N GLU A 148 -20.67 -10.29 8.44
CA GLU A 148 -21.16 -10.53 7.08
C GLU A 148 -22.61 -10.05 7.01
N ILE A 149 -22.79 -8.83 6.51
CA ILE A 149 -24.12 -8.29 6.22
C ILE A 149 -24.55 -8.89 4.88
N MET A 150 -25.46 -9.86 4.92
CA MET A 150 -26.09 -10.38 3.72
C MET A 150 -26.93 -9.27 3.08
N ALA A 151 -26.45 -8.71 1.96
CA ALA A 151 -27.11 -7.62 1.26
C ALA A 151 -27.71 -8.07 -0.08
N PRO A 152 -28.81 -7.43 -0.54
CA PRO A 152 -29.39 -7.70 -1.85
C PRO A 152 -28.42 -7.33 -3.00
N PRO A 153 -28.53 -7.98 -4.17
CA PRO A 153 -27.71 -7.64 -5.34
C PRO A 153 -27.90 -6.16 -5.74
N GLY A 154 -26.79 -5.46 -5.97
CA GLY A 154 -26.75 -4.02 -6.26
C GLY A 154 -26.34 -3.11 -5.09
N MET A 155 -26.19 -3.67 -3.88
CA MET A 155 -25.77 -2.92 -2.67
C MET A 155 -24.38 -3.32 -2.14
N GLU A 156 -23.64 -4.15 -2.87
CA GLU A 156 -22.34 -4.72 -2.45
C GLU A 156 -21.26 -3.65 -2.24
N GLU A 157 -21.24 -2.62 -3.09
CA GLU A 157 -20.25 -1.55 -2.97
C GLU A 157 -20.52 -0.69 -1.72
N MET A 158 -21.79 -0.38 -1.46
CA MET A 158 -22.22 0.37 -0.28
C MET A 158 -21.97 -0.41 1.02
N THR A 159 -22.19 -1.72 1.04
CA THR A 159 -21.87 -2.52 2.24
C THR A 159 -20.37 -2.58 2.51
N SER A 160 -19.54 -2.69 1.47
CA SER A 160 -18.08 -2.64 1.63
C SER A 160 -17.59 -1.31 2.20
N GLN A 161 -18.19 -0.20 1.75
CA GLN A 161 -17.88 1.14 2.23
C GLN A 161 -18.32 1.33 3.69
N LEU A 162 -19.55 0.92 4.04
CA LEU A 162 -20.04 0.96 5.42
C LEU A 162 -19.19 0.13 6.37
N GLN A 163 -18.73 -1.04 5.92
CA GLN A 163 -17.82 -1.89 6.69
C GLN A 163 -16.50 -1.16 6.94
N SER A 164 -15.91 -0.51 5.93
CA SER A 164 -14.66 0.26 6.10
C SER A 164 -14.81 1.44 7.07
N MET A 165 -15.95 2.13 7.04
CA MET A 165 -16.27 3.21 7.98
C MET A 165 -16.40 2.66 9.42
N PHE A 166 -17.07 1.51 9.61
CA PHE A 166 -17.21 0.87 10.92
C PHE A 166 -15.85 0.44 11.51
N GLN A 167 -14.92 0.00 10.66
CA GLN A 167 -13.56 -0.35 11.08
C GLN A 167 -12.77 0.88 11.56
N ASN A 168 -12.95 2.03 10.90
CA ASN A 168 -12.31 3.28 11.30
C ASN A 168 -12.90 3.88 12.60
N LEU A 169 -14.21 3.71 12.85
CA LEU A 169 -14.90 4.18 14.06
C LEU A 169 -14.71 3.26 15.28
N GLY A 170 -14.65 1.93 15.06
CA GLY A 170 -14.58 0.93 16.14
C GLY A 170 -13.23 0.79 16.84
N GLY A 171 -12.22 1.54 16.39
CA GLY A 171 -10.84 1.45 16.86
C GLY A 171 -10.15 0.15 16.40
N GLN A 172 -8.92 0.27 15.92
CA GLN A 172 -8.09 -0.89 15.61
C GLN A 172 -7.66 -1.58 16.92
N LYS A 173 -8.47 -2.52 17.40
CA LYS A 173 -8.13 -3.32 18.58
C LYS A 173 -6.96 -4.23 18.24
N GLN A 174 -5.82 -4.02 18.89
CA GLN A 174 -4.71 -4.96 18.84
C GLN A 174 -5.05 -6.18 19.73
N LYS A 175 -4.71 -7.38 19.26
CA LYS A 175 -4.82 -8.60 20.05
C LYS A 175 -3.44 -9.22 20.27
N PRO A 176 -3.14 -9.70 21.49
CA PRO A 176 -1.93 -10.46 21.73
C PRO A 176 -1.98 -11.76 20.90
N ARG A 177 -0.90 -12.03 20.17
CA ARG A 177 -0.69 -13.27 19.43
C ARG A 177 0.70 -13.81 19.71
N LYS A 178 0.78 -15.10 19.98
CA LYS A 178 2.04 -15.82 20.18
C LYS A 178 2.53 -16.35 18.83
N LEU A 179 3.70 -15.90 18.38
CA LEU A 179 4.26 -16.20 17.06
C LEU A 179 5.77 -16.39 17.17
N LYS A 180 6.41 -17.01 16.18
CA LYS A 180 7.88 -17.01 16.05
C LYS A 180 8.38 -15.61 15.70
N ILE A 181 9.56 -15.25 16.20
CA ILE A 181 10.21 -13.95 15.90
C ILE A 181 10.32 -13.71 14.40
N LYS A 182 10.67 -14.73 13.62
CA LYS A 182 10.77 -14.64 12.15
C LYS A 182 9.47 -14.20 11.48
N ASP A 183 8.34 -14.74 11.93
CA ASP A 183 7.02 -14.42 11.36
C ASP A 183 6.48 -13.11 11.91
N ALA A 184 6.71 -12.86 13.21
CA ALA A 184 6.42 -11.60 13.87
C ALA A 184 7.12 -10.42 13.18
N MET A 185 8.40 -10.57 12.81
CA MET A 185 9.17 -9.51 12.14
C MET A 185 8.52 -9.08 10.82
N LYS A 186 8.11 -10.04 9.98
CA LYS A 186 7.47 -9.72 8.69
C LYS A 186 6.18 -8.91 8.88
N LEU A 187 5.33 -9.34 9.82
CA LEU A 187 4.07 -8.68 10.10
C LEU A 187 4.27 -7.28 10.70
N LEU A 188 5.24 -7.13 11.59
CA LEU A 188 5.57 -5.83 12.20
C LEU A 188 6.14 -4.86 11.17
N VAL A 189 7.00 -5.32 10.24
CA VAL A 189 7.52 -4.48 9.16
C VAL A 189 6.39 -3.95 8.28
N GLU A 190 5.43 -4.81 7.91
CA GLU A 190 4.26 -4.37 7.13
C GLU A 190 3.42 -3.34 7.90
N GLU A 191 3.20 -3.55 9.20
CA GLU A 191 2.44 -2.64 10.06
C GLU A 191 3.13 -1.28 10.22
N GLU A 192 4.43 -1.27 10.52
CA GLU A 192 5.20 -0.04 10.70
C GLU A 192 5.40 0.69 9.37
N ALA A 193 5.62 -0.02 8.26
CA ALA A 193 5.70 0.59 6.94
C ALA A 193 4.39 1.28 6.56
N ALA A 194 3.23 0.67 6.87
CA ALA A 194 1.94 1.29 6.63
C ALA A 194 1.71 2.56 7.46
N LYS A 195 2.23 2.64 8.69
CA LYS A 195 2.14 3.83 9.55
C LYS A 195 3.04 4.98 9.08
N LEU A 196 4.17 4.67 8.45
CA LEU A 196 5.12 5.67 7.95
C LEU A 196 4.63 6.37 6.67
N VAL A 197 3.59 5.86 6.01
CA VAL A 197 3.04 6.43 4.78
C VAL A 197 2.04 7.52 5.13
N ASN A 198 2.29 8.74 4.66
CA ASN A 198 1.35 9.85 4.79
C ASN A 198 0.21 9.71 3.76
N PRO A 199 -1.06 9.56 4.19
CA PRO A 199 -2.16 9.34 3.27
C PRO A 199 -2.48 10.54 2.37
N GLU A 200 -2.22 11.78 2.82
CA GLU A 200 -2.51 12.97 2.02
C GLU A 200 -1.46 13.18 0.92
N GLU A 201 -0.18 13.00 1.27
CA GLU A 201 0.94 13.03 0.31
C GLU A 201 0.76 11.92 -0.74
N LEU A 202 0.38 10.72 -0.32
CA LEU A 202 0.14 9.59 -1.23
C LEU A 202 -0.98 9.88 -2.24
N LYS A 203 -2.06 10.54 -1.83
CA LYS A 203 -3.15 10.92 -2.73
C LYS A 203 -2.67 11.93 -3.77
N GLN A 204 -1.92 12.95 -3.33
CA GLN A 204 -1.41 13.96 -4.25
C GLN A 204 -0.42 13.35 -5.25
N ASP A 205 0.54 12.54 -4.78
CA ASP A 205 1.49 11.82 -5.63
C ASP A 205 0.78 10.91 -6.65
N ALA A 206 -0.31 10.27 -6.26
CA ALA A 206 -1.10 9.43 -7.15
C ALA A 206 -1.78 10.26 -8.25
N ILE A 207 -2.34 11.42 -7.92
CA ILE A 207 -2.96 12.35 -8.88
C ILE A 207 -1.90 12.81 -9.88
N ASP A 208 -0.76 13.30 -9.39
CA ASP A 208 0.34 13.79 -10.23
C ASP A 208 0.86 12.67 -11.16
N ALA A 209 0.97 11.44 -10.67
CA ALA A 209 1.37 10.29 -11.48
C ALA A 209 0.37 9.96 -12.60
N VAL A 210 -0.94 10.10 -12.35
CA VAL A 210 -1.96 9.90 -13.39
C VAL A 210 -1.91 11.00 -14.43
N GLU A 211 -1.84 12.27 -14.00
CA GLU A 211 -1.86 13.43 -14.88
C GLU A 211 -0.63 13.48 -15.79
N GLN A 212 0.55 13.21 -15.24
CA GLN A 212 1.82 13.37 -15.97
C GLN A 212 2.27 12.10 -16.69
N HIS A 213 1.89 10.92 -16.18
CA HIS A 213 2.47 9.66 -16.62
C HIS A 213 1.42 8.58 -16.93
N GLY A 214 0.12 8.83 -16.77
CA GLY A 214 -0.93 7.85 -17.00
C GLY A 214 -0.91 7.29 -18.43
N ILE A 215 -0.99 5.96 -18.55
CA ILE A 215 -1.07 5.26 -19.85
C ILE A 215 -2.34 4.40 -19.91
N GLY A 216 -3.22 4.73 -20.86
CA GLY A 216 -4.40 3.94 -21.19
C GLY A 216 -4.24 3.18 -22.51
N VAL A 217 -4.68 1.92 -22.54
CA VAL A 217 -4.78 1.12 -23.76
C VAL A 217 -6.23 0.76 -24.01
N TYR A 218 -6.73 1.17 -25.17
CA TYR A 218 -8.08 0.92 -25.63
C TYR A 218 -8.04 -0.15 -26.71
N ARG A 219 -8.79 -1.24 -26.52
CA ARG A 219 -8.92 -2.35 -27.46
C ARG A 219 -10.31 -2.42 -28.06
#